data_AF-A0A358DFT3-F1
#
_entry.id   AF-A0A358DFT3-F1
#
_cell.length_a   1.000
_cell.length_b   1.000
_cell.length_c   1.000
_cell.angle_alpha   90.00
_cell.angle_beta   90.00
_cell.angle_gamma   90.00
#
_symmetry.space_group_name_H-M   'P 1'
#
loop_
_entity.id
_entity.type
_entity.pdbx_description
1 polymer ?
#
loop_
_entity_poly.entity_id
_entity_poly.type
_entity_poly.pdbx_seq_one_letter_code
_entity_poly.pdbx_strand_id
1 'polypeptide(L)'
;SFVVNVSGKRFFHAGDLNNWHWNEEVPLLESTGYENSYLCQLELLAENVDQLYLAMFPVDPRLGRDYMRGAEQLVNRISTDYFLPMHFGENYEKVNAFSRYARLQNCTYLNVYKKGQSFEL
;
A
#
# COMPACT_ATOMS: atom_id res chain seq x y z
N SER A 1 -8.77 4.11 -6.95
CA SER A 1 -7.74 4.97 -6.35
C SER A 1 -7.85 6.38 -6.90
N PHE A 2 -7.22 7.36 -6.26
CA PHE A 2 -7.07 8.72 -6.79
C PHE A 2 -5.74 9.35 -6.31
N VAL A 3 -5.19 10.23 -7.14
CA VAL A 3 -4.03 11.07 -6.80
C VAL A 3 -4.49 12.52 -6.78
N VAL A 4 -4.15 13.25 -5.72
CA VAL A 4 -4.40 14.70 -5.62
C VAL A 4 -3.07 15.40 -5.50
N ASN A 5 -2.89 16.49 -6.25
CA ASN A 5 -1.76 17.39 -6.08
C ASN A 5 -2.20 18.59 -5.24
N VAL A 6 -1.52 18.81 -4.11
CA VAL A 6 -1.72 19.97 -3.25
C VAL A 6 -0.37 20.65 -3.02
N SER A 7 -0.23 21.89 -3.47
CA SER A 7 1.01 22.67 -3.32
C SER A 7 2.27 21.94 -3.79
N GLY A 8 2.18 21.21 -4.90
CA GLY A 8 3.30 20.46 -5.48
C GLY A 8 3.57 19.09 -4.85
N LYS A 9 2.83 18.71 -3.80
CA LYS A 9 2.91 17.40 -3.15
C LYS A 9 1.81 16.48 -3.68
N ARG A 10 2.17 15.25 -4.09
CA ARG A 10 1.22 14.24 -4.55
C ARG A 10 0.76 13.33 -3.40
N PHE A 11 -0.53 13.36 -3.13
CA PHE A 11 -1.21 12.51 -2.16
C PHE A 11 -1.95 11.41 -2.91
N PHE A 12 -1.66 10.17 -2.58
CA PHE A 12 -2.31 9.02 -3.18
C PHE A 12 -3.19 8.32 -2.16
N HIS A 13 -4.44 8.08 -2.55
CA HIS A 13 -5.35 7.22 -1.81
C HIS A 13 -5.72 6.04 -2.70
N ALA A 14 -5.30 4.85 -2.32
CA ALA A 14 -5.52 3.64 -3.11
C ALA A 14 -7.02 3.29 -3.22
N GLY A 15 -7.81 3.63 -2.20
CA GLY A 15 -9.12 2.99 -2.00
C GLY A 15 -8.86 1.48 -1.88
N ASP A 16 -9.57 0.70 -2.68
CA ASP A 16 -9.39 -0.76 -2.71
C ASP A 16 -8.33 -1.23 -3.72
N LEU A 17 -7.51 -0.35 -4.31
CA LEU A 17 -6.42 -0.82 -5.18
C LEU A 17 -5.36 -1.53 -4.33
N ASN A 18 -5.21 -2.84 -4.51
CA ASN A 18 -4.22 -3.67 -3.83
C ASN A 18 -3.95 -4.96 -4.62
N ASN A 19 -2.87 -5.66 -4.30
CA ASN A 19 -2.65 -7.02 -4.74
C ASN A 19 -3.58 -7.97 -3.95
N TRP A 20 -4.81 -8.14 -4.43
CA TRP A 20 -5.79 -9.07 -3.88
C TRP A 20 -5.53 -10.51 -4.36
N HIS A 21 -4.31 -11.01 -4.17
CA HIS A 21 -3.89 -12.30 -4.72
C HIS A 21 -4.68 -13.49 -4.19
N TRP A 22 -5.18 -13.44 -2.94
CA TRP A 22 -5.93 -14.54 -2.29
C TRP A 22 -5.28 -15.93 -2.47
N ASN A 23 -3.94 -15.96 -2.51
CA ASN A 23 -3.14 -17.14 -2.90
C ASN A 23 -3.28 -18.35 -1.95
N GLU A 24 -3.85 -18.15 -0.77
CA GLU A 24 -4.17 -19.21 0.19
C GLU A 24 -5.62 -19.71 0.04
N GLU A 25 -6.48 -19.02 -0.72
CA GLU A 25 -7.91 -19.30 -0.89
C GLU A 25 -8.28 -19.76 -2.32
N VAL A 26 -7.56 -19.27 -3.34
CA VAL A 26 -7.85 -19.56 -4.75
C VAL A 26 -6.72 -20.32 -5.45
N PRO A 27 -6.99 -21.03 -6.56
CA PRO A 27 -5.95 -21.71 -7.33
C PRO A 27 -4.86 -20.75 -7.83
N LEU A 28 -3.64 -21.26 -8.00
CA LEU A 28 -2.48 -20.45 -8.42
C LEU A 28 -2.75 -19.62 -9.68
N LEU A 29 -3.41 -20.20 -10.69
CA LEU A 29 -3.72 -19.50 -11.94
C LEU A 29 -4.58 -18.25 -11.70
N GLU A 30 -5.58 -18.35 -10.84
CA GLU A 30 -6.47 -17.24 -10.50
C GLU A 30 -5.73 -16.19 -9.65
N SER A 31 -4.97 -16.65 -8.66
CA SER A 31 -4.14 -15.80 -7.81
C SER A 31 -3.14 -14.95 -8.60
N THR A 32 -2.43 -15.59 -9.55
CA THR A 32 -1.52 -14.90 -10.47
C THR A 32 -2.26 -13.93 -11.39
N GLY A 33 -3.50 -14.25 -11.78
CA GLY A 33 -4.36 -13.33 -12.53
C GLY A 33 -4.67 -12.04 -11.76
N TYR A 34 -5.01 -12.15 -10.47
CA TYR A 34 -5.24 -10.98 -9.61
C TYR A 34 -3.98 -10.15 -9.42
N GLU A 35 -2.84 -10.80 -9.16
CA GLU A 35 -1.55 -10.12 -9.02
C GLU A 35 -1.17 -9.39 -10.32
N ASN A 36 -1.27 -10.04 -11.48
CA ASN A 36 -0.99 -9.40 -12.77
C ASN A 36 -1.90 -8.19 -13.02
N SER A 37 -3.18 -8.30 -12.68
CA SER A 37 -4.14 -7.20 -12.82
C SER A 37 -3.73 -6.00 -11.97
N TYR A 38 -3.33 -6.24 -10.72
CA TYR A 38 -2.81 -5.21 -9.84
C TYR A 38 -1.51 -4.59 -10.38
N LEU A 39 -0.54 -5.40 -10.81
CA LEU A 39 0.73 -4.93 -11.33
C LEU A 39 0.54 -4.06 -12.59
N CYS A 40 -0.37 -4.42 -13.49
CA CYS A 40 -0.72 -3.57 -14.63
C CYS A 40 -1.26 -2.20 -14.20
N GLN A 41 -2.12 -2.14 -13.17
CA GLN A 41 -2.61 -0.86 -12.64
C GLN A 41 -1.51 -0.05 -11.95
N LEU A 42 -0.61 -0.73 -11.24
CA LEU A 42 0.55 -0.09 -10.60
C LEU A 42 1.49 0.53 -11.64
N GLU A 43 1.76 -0.16 -12.75
CA GLU A 43 2.57 0.37 -13.84
C GLU A 43 1.90 1.58 -14.50
N LEU A 44 0.60 1.52 -14.80
CA LEU A 44 -0.15 2.66 -15.34
C LEU A 44 -0.11 3.88 -14.41
N LEU A 45 -0.17 3.67 -13.09
CA LEU A 45 0.01 4.73 -12.11
C LEU A 45 1.43 5.30 -12.19
N ALA A 46 2.44 4.43 -12.26
CA ALA A 46 3.84 4.81 -12.26
C ALA A 46 4.31 5.51 -13.55
N GLU A 47 3.59 5.37 -14.67
CA GLU A 47 3.81 6.15 -15.89
C GLU A 47 3.60 7.65 -15.67
N ASN A 48 2.71 8.02 -14.76
CA ASN A 48 2.30 9.40 -14.51
C ASN A 48 2.74 9.92 -13.13
N VAL A 49 3.21 9.01 -12.27
CA VAL A 49 3.57 9.29 -10.88
C VAL A 49 4.90 8.61 -10.53
N ASP A 50 5.96 9.41 -10.55
CA ASP A 50 7.32 9.02 -10.19
C ASP A 50 7.62 9.14 -8.67
N GLN A 51 6.88 9.99 -7.95
CA GLN A 51 7.02 10.16 -6.50
C GLN A 51 5.69 10.51 -5.83
N LEU A 52 5.44 9.86 -4.69
CA LEU A 52 4.34 10.16 -3.78
C LEU A 52 4.87 10.82 -2.52
N TYR A 53 4.28 11.95 -2.14
CA TYR A 53 4.54 12.54 -0.83
C TYR A 53 3.88 11.71 0.27
N LEU A 54 2.61 11.34 0.10
CA LEU A 54 1.90 10.46 1.02
C LEU A 54 1.12 9.40 0.23
N ALA A 55 1.36 8.12 0.54
CA ALA A 55 0.55 7.00 0.08
C ALA A 55 -0.34 6.48 1.22
N MET A 56 -1.64 6.48 1.00
CA MET A 56 -2.64 5.80 1.83
C MET A 56 -3.02 4.50 1.14
N PHE A 57 -2.56 3.36 1.67
CA PHE A 57 -2.60 2.09 0.94
C PHE A 57 -2.99 0.88 1.82
N PRO A 58 -3.80 -0.07 1.29
CA PRO A 58 -4.17 -1.29 1.99
C PRO A 58 -2.99 -2.14 2.45
N VAL A 59 -2.99 -2.52 3.72
CA VAL A 59 -2.14 -3.59 4.26
C VAL A 59 -3.09 -4.51 5.02
N ASP A 60 -3.61 -5.53 4.33
CA ASP A 60 -4.84 -6.23 4.73
C ASP A 60 -4.56 -7.64 5.26
N PRO A 61 -4.64 -7.88 6.59
CA PRO A 61 -4.36 -9.16 7.21
C PRO A 61 -5.17 -10.36 6.70
N ARG A 62 -6.26 -10.13 5.96
CA ARG A 62 -7.07 -11.21 5.37
C ARG A 62 -6.31 -11.96 4.28
N LEU A 63 -5.31 -11.33 3.66
CA LEU A 63 -4.46 -11.91 2.62
C LEU A 63 -3.42 -12.92 3.14
N GLY A 64 -3.59 -13.42 4.37
CA GLY A 64 -2.75 -14.48 4.93
C GLY A 64 -1.32 -14.04 5.18
N ARG A 65 -0.35 -14.91 4.86
CA ARG A 65 1.08 -14.65 5.12
C ARG A 65 1.67 -13.52 4.27
N ASP A 66 1.07 -13.27 3.11
CA ASP A 66 1.55 -12.36 2.07
C ASP A 66 0.85 -10.99 2.13
N TYR A 67 0.20 -10.65 3.26
CA TYR A 67 -0.64 -9.46 3.39
C TYR A 67 0.02 -8.10 3.14
N MET A 68 1.34 -8.04 3.15
CA MET A 68 2.11 -6.83 2.84
C MET A 68 2.42 -6.70 1.34
N ARG A 69 2.23 -7.75 0.54
CA ARG A 69 2.77 -7.87 -0.82
C ARG A 69 2.42 -6.69 -1.74
N GLY A 70 1.16 -6.25 -1.76
CA GLY A 70 0.77 -5.11 -2.58
C GLY A 70 1.42 -3.80 -2.10
N ALA A 71 1.54 -3.59 -0.79
CA ALA A 71 2.21 -2.43 -0.25
C ALA A 71 3.72 -2.43 -0.56
N GLU A 72 4.37 -3.59 -0.45
CA GLU A 72 5.76 -3.80 -0.86
C GLU A 72 5.96 -3.45 -2.33
N GLN A 73 5.09 -3.97 -3.21
CA GLN A 73 5.13 -3.70 -4.65
C GLN A 73 4.98 -2.21 -4.96
N LEU A 74 4.06 -1.50 -4.28
CA LEU A 74 3.90 -0.05 -4.44
C LEU A 74 5.17 0.71 -4.09
N VAL A 75 5.71 0.52 -2.88
CA VAL A 75 6.87 1.31 -2.40
C VAL A 75 8.17 0.96 -3.11
N ASN A 76 8.27 -0.26 -3.68
CA ASN A 76 9.38 -0.64 -4.54
C ASN A 76 9.29 0.02 -5.92
N ARG A 77 8.07 0.28 -6.41
CA ARG A 77 7.86 0.76 -7.78
C ARG A 77 7.78 2.28 -7.88
N ILE A 78 7.21 2.95 -6.88
CA ILE A 78 7.01 4.40 -6.84
C ILE A 78 7.64 4.95 -5.56
N SER A 79 8.58 5.88 -5.70
CA SER A 79 9.22 6.53 -4.55
C SER A 79 8.15 7.16 -3.64
N THR A 80 8.18 6.85 -2.36
CA THR A 80 7.12 7.25 -1.42
C THR A 80 7.74 7.82 -0.15
N ASP A 81 7.50 9.11 0.13
CA ASP A 81 8.09 9.77 1.31
C ASP A 81 7.42 9.30 2.60
N TYR A 82 6.07 9.28 2.63
CA TYR A 82 5.26 8.84 3.76
C TYR A 82 4.26 7.75 3.36
N PHE A 83 4.11 6.74 4.22
CA PHE A 83 3.13 5.67 4.04
C PHE A 83 2.19 5.59 5.24
N LEU A 84 0.89 5.72 4.98
CA LEU A 84 -0.19 5.54 5.94
C LEU A 84 -0.99 4.29 5.58
N PRO A 85 -1.01 3.24 6.42
CA PRO A 85 -1.77 2.04 6.11
C PRO A 85 -3.30 2.26 6.19
N MET A 86 -4.04 1.43 5.48
CA MET A 86 -5.50 1.26 5.60
C MET A 86 -5.91 -0.22 5.42
N HIS A 87 -7.20 -0.54 5.48
CA HIS A 87 -7.77 -1.89 5.29
C HIS A 87 -7.32 -2.99 6.29
N PHE A 88 -6.83 -2.62 7.47
CA PHE A 88 -6.35 -3.62 8.46
C PHE A 88 -7.36 -3.94 9.59
N GLY A 89 -8.55 -3.34 9.57
CA GLY A 89 -9.53 -3.46 10.65
C GLY A 89 -8.97 -2.91 11.96
N GLU A 90 -8.80 -3.77 12.98
CA GLU A 90 -8.19 -3.42 14.28
C GLU A 90 -6.85 -4.14 14.51
N ASN A 91 -6.26 -4.72 13.46
CA ASN A 91 -4.98 -5.44 13.55
C ASN A 91 -3.77 -4.48 13.52
N TYR A 92 -3.69 -3.56 14.49
CA TYR A 92 -2.65 -2.54 14.56
C TYR A 92 -1.23 -3.14 14.58
N GLU A 93 -1.03 -4.25 15.29
CA GLU A 93 0.29 -4.90 15.36
C GLU A 93 0.75 -5.43 13.99
N LYS A 94 -0.13 -6.15 13.27
CA LYS A 94 0.19 -6.67 11.94
C LYS A 94 0.52 -5.53 10.98
N VAL A 95 -0.31 -4.50 10.95
CA VAL A 95 -0.11 -3.43 10.00
C VAL A 95 1.18 -2.64 10.28
N ASN A 96 1.46 -2.33 11.55
CA ASN A 96 2.66 -1.62 11.96
C ASN A 96 3.95 -2.43 11.74
N ALA A 97 3.87 -3.76 11.57
CA ALA A 97 5.03 -4.57 11.18
C ALA A 97 5.59 -4.19 9.79
N PHE A 98 4.78 -3.57 8.92
CA PHE A 98 5.24 -3.06 7.62
C PHE A 98 6.27 -1.91 7.75
N SER A 99 6.31 -1.21 8.89
CA SER A 99 7.27 -0.13 9.16
C SER A 99 8.73 -0.53 8.90
N ARG A 100 9.09 -1.79 9.18
CA ARG A 100 10.43 -2.32 8.91
C ARG A 100 10.74 -2.37 7.43
N TYR A 101 9.78 -2.79 6.60
CA TYR A 101 9.96 -2.87 5.15
C TYR A 101 10.00 -1.47 4.54
N ALA A 102 9.07 -0.59 4.92
CA ALA A 102 9.03 0.79 4.46
C ALA A 102 10.36 1.52 4.69
N ARG A 103 10.98 1.32 5.87
CA ARG A 103 12.29 1.89 6.18
C ARG A 103 13.40 1.44 5.22
N LEU A 104 13.37 0.19 4.76
CA LEU A 104 14.36 -0.33 3.79
C LEU A 104 14.22 0.37 2.42
N GLN A 105 13.04 0.87 2.10
CA GLN A 105 12.74 1.60 0.87
C GLN A 105 12.84 3.13 1.04
N ASN A 106 13.48 3.61 2.12
CA ASN A 106 13.55 5.03 2.49
C ASN A 106 12.18 5.71 2.64
N CYS A 107 11.15 4.93 2.97
CA CYS A 107 9.79 5.40 3.16
C CYS A 107 9.47 5.54 4.66
N THR A 108 8.99 6.72 5.07
CA THR A 108 8.61 6.99 6.46
C THR A 108 7.22 6.43 6.74
N TYR A 109 7.16 5.37 7.54
CA TYR A 109 5.90 4.74 7.91
C TYR A 109 5.20 5.45 9.08
N LEU A 110 3.92 5.76 8.90
CA LEU A 110 3.08 6.40 9.91
C LEU A 110 2.37 5.34 10.77
N ASN A 111 2.97 5.00 11.92
CA ASN A 111 2.42 4.00 12.82
C ASN A 111 1.05 4.40 13.38
N VAL A 112 0.07 3.50 13.27
CA VAL A 112 -1.31 3.73 13.72
C VAL A 112 -1.60 2.86 14.94
N TYR A 113 -2.17 3.45 15.98
CA TYR A 113 -2.49 2.74 17.23
C TYR A 113 -3.97 2.85 17.64
N LYS A 114 -4.73 3.74 16.99
CA LYS A 114 -6.16 3.95 17.27
C LYS A 114 -6.89 4.56 16.08
N LYS A 115 -8.22 4.39 16.05
CA LYS A 115 -9.12 5.12 15.14
C LYS A 115 -9.10 6.61 15.48
N GLY A 116 -9.19 7.48 14.45
CA GLY A 116 -9.16 8.93 14.62
C GLY A 116 -7.79 9.51 14.97
N GLN A 117 -6.71 8.73 14.83
CA GLN A 117 -5.35 9.25 14.98
C GLN A 117 -5.00 10.22 13.83
N SER A 118 -4.33 11.32 14.16
CA SER A 118 -3.86 12.34 13.22
C SER A 118 -2.33 12.44 13.22
N PHE A 119 -1.79 12.99 12.14
CA PHE A 119 -0.35 13.21 11.95
C PHE A 119 -0.12 14.63 11.43
N GLU A 120 0.99 15.23 11.83
CA GLU A 120 1.53 16.47 11.28
C GLU A 120 2.79 16.11 10.48
N LEU A 121 2.86 16.55 9.21
CA LEU A 121 3.85 16.13 8.20
C LEU A 121 4.55 17.30 7.51
#